data_AF-A0A942MWF3-F1
#
_entry.id   AF-A0A942MWF3-F1
#
_cell.length_a   1.000
_cell.length_b   1.000
_cell.length_c   1.000
_cell.angle_alpha   90.00
_cell.angle_beta   90.00
_cell.angle_gamma   90.00
#
_symmetry.space_group_name_H-M   'P 1'
#
loop_
_entity.id
_entity.type
_entity.pdbx_description
1 polymer ?
#
loop_
_entity_poly.entity_id
_entity_poly.type
_entity_poly.pdbx_seq_one_letter_code
_entity_poly.pdbx_strand_id
1 'polypeptide(L)' 'MTQLNEHIIIDPKVLVGKPTIKGTRLSVDFILELLGNNWTYEQILENYPRLTKEDILAATQFDAKNKIGQIPL' A
#
# COMPACT_ATOMS: atom_id res chain seq x y z
N MET A 1 -4.67 12.63 -10.11
CA MET A 1 -3.62 11.68 -9.71
C MET A 1 -2.44 12.45 -9.16
N THR A 2 -2.10 12.19 -7.89
CA THR A 2 -0.91 12.68 -7.21
C THR A 2 -0.01 11.48 -6.95
N GLN A 3 1.23 11.53 -7.43
CA GLN A 3 2.22 10.49 -7.17
C GLN A 3 2.96 10.83 -5.88
N LEU A 4 2.93 9.91 -4.90
CA LEU A 4 3.58 10.10 -3.60
C LEU A 4 5.02 9.59 -3.62
N ASN A 5 5.25 8.48 -4.29
CA ASN A 5 6.57 7.91 -4.61
C ASN A 5 6.45 7.04 -5.87
N GLU A 6 7.48 6.28 -6.21
CA GLU A 6 7.49 5.44 -7.41
C GLU A 6 6.39 4.36 -7.42
N HIS A 7 5.93 3.92 -6.25
CA HIS A 7 5.03 2.79 -6.04
C HIS A 7 3.61 3.17 -5.59
N ILE A 8 3.41 4.35 -4.98
CA ILE A 8 2.13 4.74 -4.36
C ILE A 8 1.58 6.01 -5.00
N ILE A 9 0.30 5.97 -5.32
CA ILE A 9 -0.46 7.08 -5.91
C ILE A 9 -1.72 7.36 -5.10
N ILE A 10 -2.21 8.59 -5.19
CA ILE A 10 -3.55 8.99 -4.77
C ILE A 10 -4.29 9.54 -6.00
N ASP A 11 -5.41 8.94 -6.36
CA ASP A 11 -6.26 9.46 -7.44
C ASP A 11 -7.72 9.46 -6.97
N PRO A 12 -8.42 10.60 -6.91
CA PRO A 12 -9.85 10.65 -6.57
C PRO A 12 -10.72 9.71 -7.41
N LYS A 13 -10.28 9.34 -8.62
CA LYS A 13 -10.97 8.40 -9.51
C LYS A 13 -10.69 6.93 -9.19
N VAL A 14 -9.69 6.63 -8.38
CA VAL A 14 -9.27 5.27 -7.98
C VAL A 14 -9.49 5.11 -6.48
N LEU A 15 -10.31 4.13 -6.09
CA LEU A 15 -10.64 3.86 -4.69
C LEU A 15 -11.02 5.12 -3.88
N VAL A 16 -11.69 6.08 -4.53
CA VAL A 16 -12.16 7.34 -3.92
C VAL A 16 -11.01 8.14 -3.26
N GLY A 17 -9.81 8.12 -3.87
CA GLY A 17 -8.66 8.87 -3.36
C GLY A 17 -7.87 8.16 -2.27
N LYS A 18 -8.12 6.87 -2.01
CA LYS A 18 -7.25 6.10 -1.11
C LYS A 18 -5.83 5.93 -1.69
N PRO A 19 -4.78 5.97 -0.85
CA PRO A 19 -3.43 5.58 -1.26
C PRO A 19 -3.45 4.16 -1.86
N THR A 20 -2.98 4.04 -3.09
CA THR A 20 -3.11 2.84 -3.92
C THR A 20 -1.77 2.48 -4.54
N ILE A 21 -1.46 1.19 -4.64
CA ILE A 21 -0.27 0.71 -5.36
C ILE A 21 -0.43 1.03 -6.85
N LYS A 22 0.55 1.73 -7.41
CA LYS A 22 0.56 2.23 -8.78
C LYS A 22 0.35 1.09 -9.78
N GLY A 23 -0.52 1.31 -10.76
CA GLY A 23 -0.84 0.29 -11.78
C GLY A 23 -1.76 -0.83 -11.30
N THR A 24 -2.26 -0.75 -10.06
CA THR A 24 -3.20 -1.72 -9.50
C THR A 24 -4.47 -1.03 -8.96
N ARG A 25 -5.41 -1.83 -8.44
CA ARG A 25 -6.53 -1.36 -7.63
C ARG A 25 -6.44 -1.90 -6.19
N LEU A 26 -5.23 -2.01 -5.65
CA LEU A 26 -4.96 -2.47 -4.29
C LEU A 26 -4.55 -1.26 -3.44
N SER A 27 -5.29 -0.99 -2.36
CA SER A 27 -4.95 0.09 -1.44
C SER A 27 -3.78 -0.29 -0.54
N VAL A 28 -3.09 0.71 0.01
CA VAL A 28 -2.06 0.49 1.04
C VAL A 28 -2.66 -0.25 2.23
N ASP A 29 -3.83 0.19 2.73
CA ASP A 29 -4.52 -0.47 3.86
C ASP A 29 -4.77 -1.96 3.62
N PHE A 30 -5.08 -2.35 2.38
CA PHE A 30 -5.34 -3.75 2.05
C PHE A 30 -4.07 -4.60 2.15
N ILE A 31 -2.93 -4.08 1.69
CA ILE A 31 -1.64 -4.76 1.86
C ILE A 31 -1.30 -4.91 3.34
N LEU A 32 -1.53 -3.88 4.15
CA LEU A 32 -1.31 -3.93 5.60
C LEU A 32 -2.25 -4.92 6.30
N GLU A 33 -3.50 -5.03 5.84
CA GLU A 33 -4.47 -6.00 6.36
C GLU A 33 -4.03 -7.44 6.08
N LEU A 34 -3.54 -7.74 4.86
CA LEU A 34 -2.98 -9.07 4.54
C LEU A 34 -1.80 -9.41 5.47
N LEU A 35 -0.87 -8.47 5.65
CA LEU A 35 0.27 -8.64 6.56
C LEU A 35 -0.19 -8.80 8.03
N GLY A 36 -1.20 -8.04 8.47
CA GLY A 36 -1.80 -8.16 9.80
C GLY A 36 -2.51 -9.50 10.03
N ASN A 37 -3.02 -10.11 8.96
CA ASN A 37 -3.57 -11.47 8.94
C ASN A 37 -2.49 -12.55 8.74
N ASN A 38 -1.22 -12.21 8.96
CA ASN A 38 -0.09 -13.12 8.99
C ASN A 38 0.24 -13.77 7.62
N TRP A 39 -0.14 -13.12 6.52
CA TRP A 39 0.30 -13.50 5.18
C TRP A 39 1.79 -13.20 4.99
N THR A 40 2.52 -14.12 4.37
CA THR A 40 3.91 -13.86 3.97
C THR A 40 3.95 -13.04 2.69
N TYR A 41 5.11 -12.46 2.39
CA TYR A 41 5.29 -11.66 1.17
C TYR A 41 5.12 -12.55 -0.07
N GLU A 42 5.60 -13.78 0.00
CA GLU A 42 5.47 -14.78 -1.06
C GLU A 42 4.00 -15.09 -1.35
N GLN A 43 3.20 -15.34 -0.31
CA GLN A 43 1.75 -15.57 -0.47
C GLN A 43 1.05 -14.37 -1.11
N ILE A 44 1.42 -13.15 -0.74
CA ILE A 44 0.87 -11.94 -1.35
C ILE A 44 1.26 -11.86 -2.83
N LEU A 45 2.53 -12.09 -3.18
CA LEU A 45 3.01 -12.02 -4.56
C LEU A 45 2.42 -13.14 -5.44
N GLU A 46 2.22 -14.34 -4.88
CA GLU A 46 1.55 -15.46 -5.57
C GLU A 46 0.08 -15.13 -5.90
N ASN A 47 -0.64 -14.49 -4.97
CA ASN A 47 -2.05 -14.14 -5.16
C ASN A 47 -2.25 -12.85 -5.96
N TYR A 48 -1.26 -11.96 -5.96
CA TYR A 48 -1.27 -10.69 -6.69
C TYR A 48 -0.02 -10.52 -7.56
N PRO A 49 0.10 -11.24 -8.69
CA PRO A 49 1.34 -11.30 -9.50
C PRO A 49 1.77 -9.98 -10.16
N ARG A 50 0.94 -8.94 -10.08
CA ARG A 50 1.27 -7.59 -10.55
C ARG A 50 2.01 -6.76 -9.50
N LEU A 51 2.03 -7.22 -8.25
CA LEU A 51 2.82 -6.60 -7.20
C LEU A 51 4.27 -7.04 -7.31
N THR A 52 5.16 -6.15 -6.91
CA THR A 52 6.54 -6.49 -6.58
C THR A 52 6.76 -6.42 -5.08
N LYS A 53 7.91 -6.93 -4.63
CA LYS A 53 8.31 -6.82 -3.23
C LYS A 53 8.45 -5.35 -2.80
N GLU A 54 8.92 -4.51 -3.70
CA GLU A 54 9.09 -3.07 -3.49
C GLU A 54 7.76 -2.36 -3.28
N ASP A 55 6.67 -2.80 -3.94
CA ASP A 55 5.33 -2.28 -3.68
C ASP A 55 4.86 -2.56 -2.25
N ILE A 56 5.09 -3.78 -1.75
CA ILE A 56 4.74 -4.18 -0.37
C ILE A 56 5.57 -3.37 0.64
N LEU A 57 6.86 -3.21 0.39
CA LEU A 57 7.74 -2.38 1.22
C LEU A 57 7.31 -0.92 1.20
N ALA A 58 6.96 -0.37 0.05
CA ALA A 58 6.48 1.01 -0.05
C ALA A 58 5.19 1.21 0.75
N ALA A 59 4.26 0.25 0.74
CA ALA A 59 3.03 0.29 1.53
C ALA A 59 3.31 0.41 3.03
N THR A 60 4.19 -0.45 3.57
CA THR A 60 4.58 -0.42 4.99
C THR A 60 5.32 0.85 5.38
N GLN A 61 6.21 1.36 4.53
CA GLN A 61 6.92 2.62 4.76
C GLN A 61 5.99 3.84 4.74
N PHE A 62 5.01 3.84 3.83
CA PHE A 62 3.99 4.89 3.77
C PHE A 62 3.18 4.94 5.06
N ASP A 63 2.70 3.79 5.54
CA ASP A 63 1.97 3.69 6.80
C ASP A 63 2.80 4.20 7.99
N ALA A 64 4.06 3.75 8.11
CA ALA A 64 4.96 4.21 9.17
C ALA A 64 5.13 5.74 9.16
N LYS A 65 5.31 6.36 7.99
CA LYS A 65 5.44 7.81 7.86
C LYS A 65 4.16 8.56 8.23
N ASN A 66 2.99 8.03 7.87
CA ASN A 66 1.70 8.67 8.18
C ASN A 66 1.32 8.52 9.66
N LYS A 67 1.65 7.38 10.28
CA LYS A 67 1.40 7.16 11.71
C LYS A 67 2.22 8.09 12.59
N ILE A 68 3.44 8.46 12.20
CA ILE A 68 4.26 9.43 12.95
C ILE A 68 3.56 10.80 13.08
N GLY A 69 2.66 11.16 12.17
CA GLY A 69 1.84 12.37 12.28
C GLY A 69 0.49 12.19 12.99
N GLN A 70 0.12 10.97 13.39
CA GLN A 70 -1.19 10.62 13.96
C GLN A 70 -1.11 9.92 15.32
N ILE A 71 0.08 9.70 15.89
CA ILE A 71 0.21 9.26 17.28
C ILE A 71 -0.28 10.41 18.18
N PRO A 72 -1.39 10.26 18.93
CA PRO A 72 -1.70 11.21 19.97
C PRO A 72 -0.59 11.10 21.04
N LEU A 73 0.05 12.23 21.35
CA LEU A 73 0.95 12.36 22.51
C LEU A 73 0.25 11.95 23.81
#